data_AF-A0A7X8EA46-F1
#
_entry.id   AF-A0A7X8EA46-F1
#
_cell.length_a   1.000
_cell.length_b   1.000
_cell.length_c   1.000
_cell.angle_alpha   90.00
_cell.angle_beta   90.00
_cell.angle_gamma   90.00
#
_symmetry.space_group_name_H-M   'P 1'
#
loop_
_entity.id
_entity.type
_entity.pdbx_description
1 polymer ?
#
loop_
_entity_poly.entity_id
_entity_poly.type
_entity_poly.pdbx_seq_one_letter_code
_entity_poly.pdbx_strand_id
1 'polypeptide(L)'
;MGETYDDFMATIDYIANQPISGIKMSMLHILKDSLLYKEFLQKPFPLLDEESYIKWVAEAITKMPQWMVIHRVTGDGNHKNLIAPKWSAYKRHVLNGLFHYMIEHGMFQGLNYKGPNMQGANPKSAY
;
A
#
# COMPACT_ATOMS: atom_id res chain seq x y z
N MET A 1 12.43 -12.69 3.39
CA MET A 1 11.94 -11.39 2.88
C MET A 1 12.02 -10.38 4.02
N GLY A 2 12.22 -9.09 3.72
CA GLY A 2 12.57 -8.06 4.70
C GLY A 2 12.32 -6.64 4.20
N GLU A 3 11.24 -6.45 3.44
CA GLU A 3 10.78 -5.10 3.08
C GLU A 3 10.39 -4.34 4.36
N THR A 4 10.99 -3.17 4.54
CA THR A 4 10.67 -2.26 5.64
C THR A 4 9.64 -1.22 5.22
N TYR A 5 9.15 -0.44 6.17
CA TYR A 5 8.29 0.71 5.89
C TYR A 5 8.95 1.69 4.91
N ASP A 6 10.24 1.96 5.10
CA ASP A 6 10.99 2.91 4.27
C ASP A 6 11.17 2.37 2.84
N ASP A 7 11.42 1.07 2.68
CA ASP A 7 11.49 0.43 1.35
C ASP A 7 10.15 0.52 0.61
N PHE A 8 9.05 0.24 1.32
CA PHE A 8 7.70 0.34 0.78
C PHE A 8 7.40 1.79 0.36
N MET A 9 7.67 2.78 1.23
CA MET A 9 7.43 4.19 0.92
C MET A 9 8.31 4.71 -0.21
N ALA A 10 9.58 4.30 -0.27
CA ALA A 10 10.47 4.63 -1.38
C ALA A 10 9.93 4.09 -2.71
N THR A 11 9.37 2.88 -2.71
CA THR A 11 8.71 2.29 -3.88
C THR A 11 7.48 3.11 -4.29
N ILE A 12 6.66 3.54 -3.33
CA ILE A 12 5.50 4.40 -3.60
C ILE A 12 5.93 5.75 -4.18
N ASP A 13 6.93 6.40 -3.60
CA ASP A 13 7.45 7.69 -4.09
C ASP A 13 8.02 7.54 -5.52
N TYR A 14 8.73 6.45 -5.80
CA TYR A 14 9.24 6.16 -7.15
C TYR A 14 8.09 6.02 -8.16
N ILE A 15 7.09 5.20 -7.84
CA ILE A 15 5.91 4.90 -8.66
C ILE A 15 5.08 6.16 -8.91
N ALA A 16 4.86 6.98 -7.89
CA ALA A 16 4.05 8.21 -7.96
C ALA A 16 4.59 9.25 -8.96
N ASN A 17 5.86 9.14 -9.34
CA ASN A 17 6.53 10.00 -10.30
C ASN A 17 6.72 9.37 -11.69
N GLN A 18 6.20 8.17 -11.92
CA GLN A 18 6.23 7.52 -13.24
C GLN A 18 5.01 7.92 -14.09
N PRO A 19 5.11 7.89 -15.43
CA PRO A 19 3.99 8.13 -16.34
C PRO A 19 3.04 6.91 -16.43
N ILE A 20 2.54 6.44 -15.27
CA ILE A 20 1.63 5.28 -15.16
C ILE A 20 0.24 5.76 -14.78
N SER A 21 -0.83 5.27 -15.42
CA SER A 21 -2.18 5.80 -15.14
C SER A 21 -2.87 5.19 -13.92
N GLY A 22 -2.33 4.10 -13.37
CA GLY A 22 -2.97 3.43 -12.24
C GLY A 22 -2.11 2.37 -11.58
N ILE A 23 -2.52 1.99 -10.36
CA ILE A 23 -1.83 1.03 -9.51
C ILE A 23 -2.78 0.00 -8.92
N LYS A 24 -2.27 -1.22 -8.76
CA LYS A 24 -2.91 -2.30 -8.01
C LYS A 24 -1.96 -2.69 -6.88
N MET A 25 -2.32 -2.36 -5.65
CA MET A 25 -1.59 -2.86 -4.49
C MET A 25 -2.15 -4.23 -4.07
N SER A 26 -1.28 -5.09 -3.57
CA SER A 26 -1.64 -6.41 -3.08
C SER A 26 -0.66 -6.77 -1.97
N MET A 27 -1.19 -7.22 -0.84
CA MET A 27 -0.38 -7.67 0.28
C MET A 27 0.17 -9.07 0.04
N LEU A 28 1.29 -9.37 0.70
CA LEU A 28 1.90 -10.69 0.65
C LEU A 28 1.02 -11.72 1.36
N HIS A 29 0.72 -12.81 0.65
CA HIS A 29 -0.04 -13.93 1.18
C HIS A 29 0.79 -15.21 1.13
N ILE A 30 0.76 -15.96 2.23
CA ILE A 30 1.22 -17.35 2.27
C ILE A 30 0.05 -18.22 1.86
N LEU A 31 0.09 -18.73 0.64
CA LEU A 31 -0.93 -19.63 0.10
C LEU A 31 -0.46 -21.07 0.19
N LYS A 32 -1.34 -21.96 0.65
CA LYS A 32 -1.11 -23.40 0.73
C LYS A 32 -0.57 -23.92 -0.61
N ASP A 33 0.41 -24.82 -0.53
CA ASP A 33 1.05 -25.49 -1.67
C ASP A 33 1.87 -24.57 -2.60
N SER A 34 2.01 -23.28 -2.29
CA SER A 34 2.97 -22.40 -2.96
C SER A 34 4.42 -22.70 -2.53
N LEU A 35 5.39 -22.30 -3.36
CA LEU A 35 6.81 -22.37 -2.98
C LEU A 35 7.07 -21.57 -1.69
N LEU A 36 6.50 -20.36 -1.61
CA LEU A 36 6.62 -19.49 -0.45
C LEU A 36 6.04 -20.11 0.82
N TYR A 37 5.00 -20.95 0.72
CA TYR A 37 4.49 -21.70 1.85
C TYR A 37 5.50 -22.72 2.38
N LYS A 38 6.19 -23.45 1.51
CA LYS A 38 7.25 -24.38 1.92
C LYS A 38 8.40 -23.64 2.61
N GLU A 39 8.82 -22.51 2.05
CA GLU A 39 9.86 -21.66 2.65
C GLU A 39 9.42 -21.11 4.02
N PHE A 40 8.18 -20.62 4.10
CA PHE A 40 7.61 -20.08 5.34
C PHE A 40 7.52 -21.14 6.45
N LEU A 41 7.21 -22.40 6.13
CA LEU A 41 7.20 -23.49 7.11
C LEU A 41 8.60 -23.84 7.62
N GLN A 42 9.62 -23.78 6.76
CA GLN A 42 11.01 -24.08 7.14
C GLN A 42 11.63 -22.93 7.94
N LYS A 43 11.35 -21.69 7.53
CA LYS A 43 11.87 -20.48 8.15
C LYS A 43 10.79 -19.39 8.15
N PRO A 44 9.92 -19.36 9.17
CA PRO A 44 8.92 -18.33 9.32
C PRO A 44 9.56 -16.94 9.33
N PHE A 45 8.89 -15.99 8.69
CA PHE A 45 9.28 -14.58 8.69
C PHE A 45 8.07 -13.72 9.07
N PRO A 46 8.29 -12.52 9.64
CA PRO A 46 7.18 -11.66 10.02
C PRO A 46 6.37 -11.23 8.78
N LEU A 47 5.06 -11.23 8.93
CA LEU A 47 4.11 -10.65 7.98
C LEU A 47 3.50 -9.41 8.64
N LEU A 48 3.06 -8.45 7.83
CA LEU A 48 2.36 -7.28 8.35
C LEU A 48 1.07 -7.70 9.08
N ASP A 49 0.85 -7.12 10.25
CA ASP A 49 -0.45 -7.13 10.91
C ASP A 49 -1.42 -6.14 10.21
N GLU A 50 -2.70 -6.25 10.54
CA GLU A 50 -3.76 -5.50 9.90
C GLU A 50 -3.64 -3.99 10.13
N GLU A 51 -3.31 -3.58 11.36
CA GLU A 51 -3.21 -2.18 11.75
C GLU A 51 -2.04 -1.51 11.02
N SER A 52 -0.87 -2.16 11.04
CA SER A 52 0.31 -1.71 10.29
C SER A 52 0.00 -1.60 8.80
N TYR A 53 -0.71 -2.58 8.23
CA TYR A 53 -1.07 -2.56 6.81
C TYR A 53 -2.01 -1.41 6.45
N ILE A 54 -3.05 -1.19 7.25
CA ILE A 54 -3.99 -0.08 7.06
C ILE A 54 -3.23 1.25 7.10
N LYS A 55 -2.37 1.44 8.11
CA LYS A 55 -1.57 2.65 8.24
C LYS A 55 -0.65 2.87 7.03
N TRP A 56 0.11 1.85 6.63
CA TRP A 56 1.05 1.97 5.51
C TRP A 56 0.33 2.25 4.20
N VAL A 57 -0.79 1.57 3.94
CA VAL A 57 -1.59 1.80 2.73
C VAL A 57 -2.22 3.19 2.74
N ALA A 58 -2.76 3.66 3.86
CA ALA A 58 -3.32 5.00 3.97
C ALA A 58 -2.27 6.07 3.62
N GLU A 59 -1.07 5.96 4.21
CA GLU A 59 0.04 6.86 3.94
C GLU A 59 0.51 6.78 2.48
N ALA A 60 0.59 5.57 1.91
CA ALA A 60 0.91 5.38 0.50
C ALA A 60 -0.09 6.09 -0.42
N ILE A 61 -1.39 5.99 -0.12
CA ILE A 61 -2.45 6.67 -0.89
C ILE A 61 -2.24 8.19 -0.85
N THR A 62 -1.89 8.76 0.31
CA THR A 62 -1.64 10.22 0.40
C THR A 62 -0.50 10.69 -0.49
N LYS A 63 0.50 9.84 -0.75
CA LYS A 63 1.64 10.13 -1.63
C LYS A 63 1.33 9.94 -3.11
N MET A 64 0.23 9.29 -3.49
CA MET A 64 -0.14 9.10 -4.89
C MET A 64 -0.78 10.36 -5.47
N PRO A 65 -0.48 10.74 -6.72
CA PRO A 65 -1.10 11.90 -7.36
C PRO A 65 -2.59 11.69 -7.60
N GLN A 66 -3.38 12.78 -7.59
CA GLN A 66 -4.84 12.75 -7.81
C GLN A 66 -5.27 12.08 -9.12
N TRP A 67 -4.43 12.16 -10.16
CA TRP A 67 -4.74 11.63 -11.48
C TRP A 67 -4.52 10.12 -11.60
N MET A 68 -3.82 9.48 -10.64
CA MET A 68 -3.52 8.04 -10.68
C MET A 68 -4.71 7.23 -10.17
N VAL A 69 -5.18 6.27 -10.96
CA VAL A 69 -6.27 5.38 -10.56
C VAL A 69 -5.76 4.29 -9.62
N ILE A 70 -6.28 4.25 -8.40
CA ILE A 70 -6.05 3.12 -7.47
C ILE A 70 -7.09 2.05 -7.77
N HIS A 71 -6.70 1.03 -8.55
CA HIS A 71 -7.61 -0.05 -8.95
C HIS A 71 -8.02 -0.94 -7.78
N ARG A 72 -7.09 -1.20 -6.87
CA ARG A 72 -7.32 -1.96 -5.63
C ARG A 72 -6.18 -1.72 -4.66
N VAL A 73 -6.48 -1.89 -3.38
CA VAL A 73 -5.49 -1.87 -2.30
C VAL A 73 -5.27 -3.26 -1.69
N THR A 74 -6.31 -4.10 -1.66
CA THR A 74 -6.27 -5.49 -1.20
C THR A 74 -6.29 -6.49 -2.37
N GLY A 75 -5.79 -7.70 -2.15
CA GLY A 75 -5.71 -8.79 -3.15
C GLY A 75 -6.06 -10.16 -2.56
N ASP A 76 -6.37 -11.12 -3.45
CA ASP A 76 -6.71 -12.56 -3.25
C ASP A 76 -7.81 -12.96 -2.27
N GLY A 77 -8.60 -13.96 -2.67
CA GLY A 77 -9.97 -14.16 -2.17
C GLY A 77 -10.38 -15.59 -1.84
N ASN A 78 -9.43 -16.52 -1.69
CA ASN A 78 -9.78 -17.89 -1.34
C ASN A 78 -9.32 -18.23 0.08
N HIS A 79 -10.26 -18.16 1.03
CA HIS A 79 -10.04 -18.57 2.42
C HIS A 79 -9.51 -19.99 2.55
N LYS A 80 -9.85 -20.88 1.61
CA LYS A 80 -9.46 -22.31 1.68
C LYS A 80 -7.95 -22.51 1.57
N ASN A 81 -7.26 -21.62 0.86
CA ASN A 81 -5.83 -21.75 0.59
C ASN A 81 -4.99 -20.73 1.34
N LEU A 82 -5.60 -19.76 2.03
CA LEU A 82 -4.87 -18.74 2.77
C LEU A 82 -4.36 -19.28 4.12
N ILE A 83 -3.04 -19.33 4.28
CA ILE A 83 -2.39 -19.74 5.53
C ILE A 83 -2.13 -18.52 6.41
N ALA A 84 -1.58 -17.44 5.83
CA ALA A 84 -1.28 -16.21 6.53
C ALA A 84 -1.12 -15.01 5.57
N PRO A 85 -1.34 -13.75 6.03
CA PRO A 85 -1.99 -13.43 7.29
C PRO A 85 -3.50 -13.67 7.21
N LYS A 86 -4.12 -14.19 8.27
CA LYS A 86 -5.53 -14.63 8.23
C LYS A 86 -6.53 -13.48 8.13
N TRP A 87 -6.19 -12.30 8.65
CA TRP A 87 -7.08 -11.14 8.64
C TRP A 87 -7.40 -10.65 7.21
N SER A 88 -6.51 -10.88 6.26
CA SER A 88 -6.68 -10.45 4.86
C SER A 88 -7.83 -11.17 4.14
N ALA A 89 -8.26 -12.32 4.69
CA ALA A 89 -9.45 -13.03 4.30
C ALA A 89 -10.70 -12.13 4.31
N TYR A 90 -10.77 -11.17 5.23
CA TYR A 90 -11.93 -10.33 5.49
C TYR A 90 -11.85 -9.01 4.72
N LYS A 91 -11.83 -9.06 3.39
CA LYS A 91 -11.62 -7.89 2.51
C LYS A 91 -12.47 -6.66 2.86
N ARG A 92 -13.76 -6.86 3.13
CA ARG A 92 -14.67 -5.76 3.48
C ARG A 92 -14.31 -5.13 4.83
N HIS A 93 -13.86 -5.93 5.79
CA HIS A 93 -13.39 -5.43 7.09
C HIS A 93 -12.16 -4.55 6.89
N VAL A 94 -11.14 -5.05 6.19
CA VAL A 94 -9.90 -4.31 5.91
C VAL A 94 -10.16 -3.02 5.15
N LEU A 95 -10.99 -3.06 4.10
CA LEU A 95 -11.34 -1.86 3.33
C LEU A 95 -12.08 -0.83 4.18
N ASN A 96 -13.05 -1.26 4.99
CA ASN A 96 -13.75 -0.37 5.90
C ASN A 96 -12.82 0.20 6.97
N GLY A 97 -11.89 -0.60 7.50
CA GLY A 97 -10.87 -0.14 8.44
C GLY A 97 -9.98 0.93 7.81
N LEU A 98 -9.52 0.71 6.58
CA LEU A 98 -8.76 1.71 5.83
C LEU A 98 -9.56 3.00 5.61
N PHE A 99 -10.82 2.91 5.17
CA PHE A 99 -11.65 4.10 4.96
C PHE A 99 -11.88 4.88 6.27
N HIS A 100 -12.22 4.21 7.37
CA HIS A 100 -12.38 4.87 8.67
C HIS A 100 -11.07 5.52 9.12
N TYR A 101 -9.96 4.80 9.05
CA TYR A 101 -8.65 5.32 9.42
C TYR A 101 -8.32 6.59 8.64
N MET A 102 -8.52 6.59 7.32
CA MET A 102 -8.28 7.76 6.49
C MET A 102 -9.19 8.94 6.87
N ILE A 103 -10.49 8.71 7.09
CA ILE A 103 -11.45 9.75 7.49
C ILE A 103 -11.07 10.36 8.85
N GLU A 104 -10.80 9.53 9.84
CA GLU A 104 -10.44 9.97 11.20
C GLU A 104 -9.16 10.83 11.22
N HIS A 105 -8.23 10.56 10.31
CA HIS A 105 -6.96 11.30 10.20
C HIS A 105 -6.98 12.40 9.12
N GLY A 106 -8.13 12.68 8.50
CA GLY A 106 -8.25 13.69 7.44
C GLY A 106 -7.40 13.39 6.20
N MET A 107 -7.11 12.11 5.95
CA MET A 107 -6.28 11.66 4.84
C MET A 107 -7.10 11.49 3.56
N PHE A 108 -6.54 11.93 2.45
CA PHE A 108 -7.06 11.70 1.11
C PHE A 108 -5.90 11.50 0.13
N GLN A 109 -6.18 10.88 -1.01
CA GLN A 109 -5.19 10.71 -2.08
C GLN A 109 -4.57 12.06 -2.43
N GLY A 110 -3.27 12.13 -2.73
CA GLY A 110 -2.59 13.36 -3.11
C GLY A 110 -2.31 14.37 -1.99
N LEU A 111 -2.75 14.13 -0.75
CA LEU A 111 -2.49 15.00 0.39
C LEU A 111 -0.98 15.28 0.60
N ASN A 112 -0.13 14.26 0.41
CA ASN A 112 1.32 14.32 0.62
C ASN A 112 2.13 14.15 -0.69
N TYR A 113 1.49 14.26 -1.85
CA TYR A 113 2.19 14.12 -3.13
C TYR A 113 3.10 15.32 -3.40
N LYS A 114 4.40 15.08 -3.55
CA LYS A 114 5.41 16.15 -3.71
C LYS A 114 5.68 16.55 -5.17
N GLY A 115 5.12 15.81 -6.14
CA GLY A 115 5.32 16.05 -7.57
C GLY A 115 6.79 15.96 -8.02
N PRO A 116 7.05 16.02 -9.35
CA PRO A 116 8.41 16.07 -9.86
C PRO A 116 9.13 17.40 -9.58
N ASN A 117 8.43 18.47 -9.16
CA ASN A 117 8.96 19.84 -9.08
C ASN A 117 8.42 20.68 -7.90
N MET A 118 8.72 20.30 -6.66
CA MET A 118 8.60 21.21 -5.49
C MET A 118 9.94 21.46 -4.77
N GLN A 119 11.03 21.52 -5.54
CA GLN A 119 12.29 22.16 -5.13
C GLN A 119 12.78 23.01 -6.32
N GLY A 120 12.25 24.23 -6.49
CA GLY A 120 12.72 25.12 -7.55
C GLY A 120 11.78 26.26 -7.98
N ALA A 121 10.51 26.27 -7.59
CA ALA A 121 9.61 27.37 -7.94
C ALA A 121 9.89 28.60 -7.04
N ASN A 122 10.78 29.48 -7.50
CA ASN A 122 10.91 30.83 -6.97
C ASN A 122 9.65 31.64 -7.36
N PRO A 123 8.84 32.15 -6.41
CA PRO A 123 7.54 32.76 -6.72
C PRO A 123 7.63 34.17 -7.32
N LYS A 124 8.73 34.54 -7.97
CA LYS A 124 8.94 35.88 -8.54
C LYS A 124 9.30 35.84 -10.02
N SER A 125 8.31 35.63 -10.87
CA SER A 125 8.25 36.22 -12.22
C SER A 125 6.88 35.91 -12.83
N ALA A 126 5.89 36.72 -12.50
CA ALA A 126 4.65 36.86 -13.26
C ALA A 126 4.02 38.22 -12.94
N TYR A 127 4.78 39.28 -13.23
CA TYR A 127 4.30 40.63 -13.53
C TYR A 127 5.30 41.28 -14.46
#